data_AF-A0A8H6C353-F1
#
_entry.id   AF-A0A8H6C353-F1
#
_cell.length_a   1.000
_cell.length_b   1.000
_cell.length_c   1.000
_cell.angle_alpha   90.00
_cell.angle_beta   90.00
_cell.angle_gamma   90.00
#
_symmetry.space_group_name_H-M   'P 1'
#
loop_
_entity.id
_entity.type
_entity.pdbx_description
1 polymer ?
#
loop_
_entity_poly.entity_id
_entity_poly.type
_entity_poly.pdbx_seq_one_letter_code
_entity_poly.pdbx_strand_id
1 'polypeptide(L)'
;MLKVVPTNFLSFISGKFLYTHNSKEYNTTATTTPTTKQQPTKLISDEVEKDTSKVDFTKGGVEEFKFYPDNPKSHRHKYKWSMKEPSKFYDPCEESRMASMDCLYRNQDDKYACQEFFDAYRECRKDFFRKKRQDNRDGAKGWGW
;
A
#
# COMPACT_ATOMS: atom_id res chain seq x y z
N MET A 1 -55.40 1.39 43.18
CA MET A 1 -54.92 2.75 43.48
C MET A 1 -53.40 2.74 43.52
N LEU A 2 -52.78 3.77 42.95
CA LEU A 2 -51.34 4.02 42.89
C LEU A 2 -50.72 4.38 44.26
N LYS A 3 -49.37 4.45 44.26
CA LYS A 3 -48.43 5.32 45.06
C LYS A 3 -47.71 4.56 46.20
N VAL A 4 -46.39 4.62 46.45
CA VAL A 4 -45.25 5.45 45.98
C VAL A 4 -43.93 4.65 46.14
N VAL A 5 -42.93 4.97 45.30
CA VAL A 5 -41.46 4.74 45.36
C VAL A 5 -40.83 5.51 46.58
N PRO A 6 -39.51 5.72 46.81
CA PRO A 6 -38.20 5.19 46.32
C PRO A 6 -37.23 4.84 47.50
N THR A 7 -35.99 4.36 47.38
CA THR A 7 -34.75 5.04 46.96
C THR A 7 -33.53 4.14 47.26
N ASN A 8 -32.51 4.18 46.40
CA ASN A 8 -31.07 4.18 46.73
C ASN A 8 -30.44 2.91 47.38
N PHE A 9 -29.31 2.37 46.97
CA PHE A 9 -28.06 3.01 46.51
C PHE A 9 -27.12 1.92 45.93
N LEU A 10 -26.36 2.27 44.87
CA LEU A 10 -24.94 1.94 44.60
C LEU A 10 -24.46 0.49 44.81
N SER A 11 -23.74 -0.19 43.93
CA SER A 11 -22.91 0.13 42.76
C SER A 11 -22.51 -1.23 42.18
N PHE A 12 -22.17 -1.33 40.90
CA PHE A 12 -20.89 -1.90 40.47
C PHE A 12 -20.74 -1.71 38.96
N ILE A 13 -19.64 -1.07 38.63
CA ILE A 13 -19.19 -0.68 37.30
C ILE A 13 -18.72 -1.93 36.57
N SER A 14 -19.23 -2.19 35.37
CA SER A 14 -18.44 -2.85 34.32
C SER A 14 -18.98 -2.46 32.95
N GLY A 15 -18.07 -1.93 32.13
CA GLY A 15 -18.36 -1.11 30.96
C GLY A 15 -18.90 -1.87 29.76
N LYS A 16 -19.91 -1.28 29.13
CA LYS A 16 -20.28 -1.54 27.74
C LYS A 16 -19.47 -0.63 26.84
N PHE A 17 -18.46 -1.19 26.18
CA PHE A 17 -17.78 -0.55 25.07
C PHE A 17 -18.71 -0.58 23.85
N LEU A 18 -19.58 0.43 23.75
CA LEU A 18 -20.39 0.67 22.56
C LEU A 18 -19.49 1.33 21.50
N TYR A 19 -19.07 0.57 20.50
CA TYR A 19 -18.38 1.11 19.33
C TYR A 19 -19.41 1.84 18.48
N THR A 20 -19.44 3.16 18.59
CA THR A 20 -20.21 4.04 17.70
C THR A 20 -19.40 4.27 16.42
N HIS A 21 -19.96 3.89 15.28
CA HIS A 21 -19.42 4.28 13.98
C HIS A 21 -19.68 5.78 13.79
N ASN A 22 -18.66 6.60 14.09
CA ASN A 22 -18.69 8.03 13.80
C ASN A 22 -18.18 8.24 12.38
N SER A 23 -19.11 8.36 11.44
CA SER A 23 -18.86 8.85 10.09
C SER A 23 -18.53 10.35 10.16
N LYS A 24 -17.25 10.68 10.28
CA LYS A 24 -16.79 12.05 10.03
C LYS A 24 -16.68 12.25 8.52
N GLU A 25 -17.67 12.93 7.98
CA GLU A 25 -17.61 13.65 6.72
C GLU A 25 -16.44 14.64 6.78
N TYR A 26 -15.42 14.45 5.94
CA TYR A 26 -14.38 15.45 5.76
C TYR A 26 -14.79 16.37 4.61
N ASN A 27 -15.35 17.53 4.98
CA ASN A 27 -15.54 18.63 4.06
C ASN A 27 -14.16 19.20 3.70
N THR A 28 -13.69 18.90 2.48
CA THR A 28 -12.47 19.48 1.94
C THR A 28 -12.76 20.91 1.55
N THR A 29 -12.37 21.84 2.42
CA THR A 29 -12.35 23.26 2.11
C THR A 29 -11.25 23.50 1.08
N ALA A 30 -11.67 23.89 -0.11
CA ALA A 30 -10.77 24.38 -1.15
C ALA A 30 -9.95 25.56 -0.60
N THR A 31 -8.62 25.45 -0.65
CA THR A 31 -7.75 26.63 -0.60
C THR A 31 -6.80 26.57 -1.79
N THR A 32 -7.05 27.53 -2.66
CA THR A 32 -6.38 27.88 -3.91
C THR A 32 -4.92 28.30 -3.71
N THR A 33 -4.01 27.57 -4.38
CA THR A 33 -2.96 28.03 -5.32
C THR A 33 -1.93 29.12 -4.92
N PRO A 34 -0.68 29.01 -5.40
CA PRO A 34 -0.39 29.68 -6.67
C PRO A 34 0.32 28.78 -7.70
N THR A 35 -0.27 28.76 -8.90
CA THR A 35 0.23 28.08 -10.09
C THR A 35 1.20 29.00 -10.79
N THR A 36 2.39 28.51 -11.14
CA THR A 36 3.08 28.95 -12.36
C THR A 36 3.65 27.74 -13.11
N LYS A 37 2.76 27.20 -13.96
CA LYS A 37 2.97 26.72 -15.33
C LYS A 37 3.92 25.53 -15.59
N GLN A 38 3.23 24.39 -15.76
CA GLN A 38 3.49 23.28 -16.69
C GLN A 38 4.65 22.35 -16.33
N GLN A 39 4.40 21.45 -15.39
CA GLN A 39 5.12 20.18 -15.31
C GLN A 39 4.22 19.09 -15.90
N PRO A 40 4.61 18.43 -17.01
CA PRO A 40 3.88 17.28 -17.50
C PRO A 40 3.87 16.24 -16.38
N THR A 41 2.71 15.63 -16.15
CA THR A 41 2.52 14.50 -15.24
C THR A 41 3.67 13.50 -15.45
N LYS A 42 4.67 13.55 -14.57
CA LYS A 42 5.86 12.69 -14.67
C LYS A 42 5.35 11.28 -14.44
N LEU A 43 5.23 10.51 -15.52
CA LEU A 43 4.94 9.08 -15.48
C LEU A 43 5.84 8.49 -14.40
N ILE A 44 5.25 7.92 -13.34
CA ILE A 44 6.00 7.23 -12.29
C ILE A 44 6.75 6.11 -13.00
N SER A 45 8.05 6.32 -13.22
CA SER A 45 8.91 5.34 -13.85
C SER A 45 9.08 4.17 -12.88
N ASP A 46 8.87 2.99 -13.41
CA ASP A 46 9.22 1.69 -12.81
C ASP A 46 10.73 1.45 -12.70
N GLU A 47 11.56 2.29 -13.31
CA GLU A 47 13.00 2.15 -13.18
C GLU A 47 13.40 2.35 -11.71
N VAL A 48 14.13 1.35 -11.19
CA VAL A 48 14.66 1.39 -9.84
C VAL A 48 15.90 2.28 -9.85
N GLU A 49 15.89 3.30 -9.01
CA GLU A 49 17.08 4.11 -8.79
C GLU A 49 18.12 3.26 -8.04
N LYS A 50 19.24 2.95 -8.70
CA LYS A 50 20.34 2.16 -8.14
C LYS A 50 21.40 3.04 -7.46
N ASP A 51 21.38 4.34 -7.72
CA ASP A 51 22.32 5.30 -7.15
C ASP A 51 21.92 5.64 -5.71
N THR A 52 22.71 5.15 -4.76
CA THR A 52 22.47 5.30 -3.32
C THR A 52 22.48 6.75 -2.84
N SER A 53 23.20 7.65 -3.53
CA SER A 53 23.26 9.08 -3.20
C SER A 53 21.96 9.84 -3.49
N LYS A 54 21.07 9.25 -4.30
CA LYS A 54 19.82 9.87 -4.75
C LYS A 54 18.60 9.37 -3.98
N VAL A 55 18.76 8.33 -3.16
CA VAL A 55 17.69 7.75 -2.36
C VAL A 55 17.75 8.27 -0.93
N ASP A 56 16.71 8.98 -0.51
CA ASP A 56 16.58 9.46 0.87
C ASP A 56 15.46 8.68 1.58
N PHE A 57 15.85 7.76 2.46
CA PHE A 57 14.91 6.93 3.22
C PHE A 57 14.27 7.66 4.42
N THR A 58 14.71 8.89 4.73
CA THR A 58 14.24 9.66 5.90
C THR A 58 13.21 10.72 5.53
N LYS A 59 13.03 10.99 4.24
CA LYS A 59 12.06 11.98 3.74
C LYS A 59 10.77 11.29 3.32
N GLY A 60 9.73 11.39 4.16
CA GLY A 60 8.39 10.88 3.88
C GLY A 60 7.50 10.80 5.12
N GLY A 61 6.19 10.70 4.91
CA GLY A 61 5.24 10.34 5.96
C GLY A 61 5.13 8.82 6.11
N VAL A 62 4.45 8.34 7.17
CA VAL A 62 4.22 6.90 7.41
C VAL A 62 3.60 6.19 6.19
N GLU A 63 2.77 6.93 5.44
CA GLU A 63 2.06 6.43 4.26
C GLU A 63 2.92 6.35 2.98
N GLU A 64 4.12 6.93 2.98
CA GLU A 64 5.02 6.98 1.80
C GLU A 64 6.28 6.11 1.97
N PHE A 65 6.46 5.44 3.11
CA PHE A 65 7.61 4.54 3.29
C PHE A 65 7.57 3.39 2.30
N LYS A 66 8.59 3.39 1.44
CA LYS A 66 8.80 2.37 0.41
C LYS A 66 9.80 1.34 0.92
N PHE A 67 9.30 0.12 1.19
CA PHE A 67 10.09 -0.98 1.76
C PHE A 67 10.85 -1.80 0.71
N TYR A 68 10.46 -1.73 -0.55
CA TYR A 68 11.04 -2.51 -1.65
C TYR A 68 11.42 -1.58 -2.81
N PRO A 69 12.42 -1.91 -3.63
CA PRO A 69 12.90 -1.03 -4.71
C PRO A 69 11.89 -0.83 -5.85
N ASP A 70 11.04 -1.82 -6.13
CA ASP A 70 10.08 -1.78 -7.24
C ASP A 70 8.92 -0.78 -7.02
N ASN A 71 8.22 -0.41 -8.11
CA ASN A 71 7.04 0.46 -8.08
C ASN A 71 5.77 -0.29 -8.55
N PRO A 72 5.19 -1.22 -7.76
CA PRO A 72 4.10 -2.08 -8.21
C PRO A 72 2.83 -1.32 -8.61
N LYS A 73 2.62 -0.11 -8.07
CA LYS A 73 1.47 0.74 -8.40
C LYS A 73 1.67 1.55 -9.69
N SER A 74 2.81 1.41 -10.38
CA SER A 74 3.09 2.16 -11.61
C SER A 74 2.15 1.79 -12.76
N HIS A 75 1.91 2.77 -13.62
CA HIS A 75 1.05 2.57 -14.78
C HIS A 75 1.65 1.61 -15.82
N ARG A 76 2.99 1.51 -15.92
CA ARG A 76 3.64 0.56 -16.84
C ARG A 76 3.35 -0.89 -16.47
N HIS A 77 3.34 -1.25 -15.18
CA HIS A 77 3.02 -2.62 -14.79
C HIS A 77 1.57 -2.99 -15.13
N LYS A 78 0.64 -2.02 -15.06
CA LYS A 78 -0.74 -2.22 -15.51
C LYS A 78 -0.80 -2.55 -17.00
N TYR A 79 -0.12 -1.78 -17.85
CA TYR A 79 -0.03 -2.09 -19.27
C TYR A 79 0.65 -3.42 -19.52
N LYS A 80 1.88 -3.63 -19.04
CA LYS A 80 2.60 -4.90 -19.23
C LYS A 80 1.77 -6.11 -18.79
N TRP A 81 1.00 -5.97 -17.71
CA TRP A 81 0.07 -7.00 -17.26
C TRP A 81 -1.05 -7.26 -18.26
N SER A 82 -1.65 -6.23 -18.87
CA SER A 82 -2.74 -6.39 -19.84
C SER A 82 -2.29 -6.89 -21.22
N MET A 83 -1.06 -6.56 -21.64
CA MET A 83 -0.49 -6.98 -22.94
C MET A 83 0.28 -8.30 -22.87
N LYS A 84 0.43 -8.92 -21.70
CA LYS A 84 1.06 -10.24 -21.61
C LYS A 84 0.21 -11.28 -22.33
N GLU A 85 0.89 -12.20 -23.01
CA GLU A 85 0.23 -13.32 -23.69
C GLU A 85 -0.53 -14.20 -22.66
N PRO A 86 -1.69 -14.76 -23.03
CA PRO A 86 -2.31 -15.83 -22.25
C PRO A 86 -1.27 -16.92 -22.00
N SER A 87 -1.21 -17.47 -20.79
CA SER A 87 -0.16 -18.38 -20.27
C SER A 87 1.17 -17.76 -19.80
N LYS A 88 1.57 -16.56 -20.24
CA LYS A 88 2.84 -15.97 -19.78
C LYS A 88 2.72 -15.39 -18.37
N PHE A 89 3.73 -15.67 -17.54
CA PHE A 89 3.88 -15.05 -16.24
C PHE A 89 4.55 -13.68 -16.37
N TYR A 90 4.03 -12.71 -15.63
CA TYR A 90 4.62 -11.37 -15.54
C TYR A 90 4.75 -11.01 -14.07
N ASP A 91 5.98 -10.64 -13.68
CA ASP A 91 6.31 -10.23 -12.32
C ASP A 91 6.49 -8.70 -12.25
N PRO A 92 5.61 -7.97 -11.57
CA PRO A 92 5.79 -6.53 -11.35
C PRO A 92 6.84 -6.20 -10.27
N CYS A 93 7.37 -7.20 -9.57
CA CYS A 93 8.30 -7.07 -8.44
C CYS A 93 9.63 -7.76 -8.75
N GLU A 94 10.10 -7.62 -9.99
CA GLU A 94 11.24 -8.35 -10.52
C GLU A 94 12.54 -8.03 -9.78
N GLU A 95 12.79 -6.77 -9.41
CA GLU A 95 14.03 -6.39 -8.72
C GLU A 95 14.06 -6.95 -7.29
N SER A 96 12.93 -6.89 -6.58
CA SER A 96 12.79 -7.50 -5.25
C SER A 96 12.95 -9.03 -5.30
N ARG A 97 12.44 -9.67 -6.36
CA ARG A 97 12.64 -11.10 -6.59
C ARG A 97 14.12 -11.42 -6.81
N MET A 98 14.79 -10.69 -7.70
CA MET A 98 16.21 -10.87 -7.96
C MET A 98 17.05 -10.66 -6.70
N ALA A 99 16.78 -9.62 -5.91
CA ALA A 99 17.48 -9.37 -4.65
C ALA A 99 17.34 -10.54 -3.66
N SER A 100 16.14 -11.15 -3.58
CA SER A 100 15.91 -12.32 -2.73
C SER A 100 16.68 -13.56 -3.21
N MET A 101 16.80 -13.75 -4.52
CA MET A 101 17.57 -14.85 -5.11
C MET A 101 19.07 -14.62 -4.97
N ASP A 102 19.54 -13.40 -5.15
CA ASP A 102 20.94 -13.02 -4.96
C ASP A 102 21.38 -13.24 -3.51
N CYS A 103 20.51 -12.95 -2.54
CA CYS A 103 20.77 -13.28 -1.15
C CYS A 103 20.95 -14.78 -0.93
N LEU A 104 20.08 -15.62 -1.52
CA LEU A 104 20.21 -17.08 -1.44
C LEU A 104 21.49 -17.59 -2.11
N TYR A 105 21.89 -17.02 -3.24
CA TYR A 105 23.11 -17.44 -3.92
C TYR A 105 24.37 -17.15 -3.11
N ARG A 106 24.34 -16.08 -2.30
CA ARG A 106 25.42 -15.70 -1.39
C ARG A 106 25.36 -16.43 -0.04
N ASN A 107 24.17 -16.82 0.41
CA ASN A 107 23.92 -17.44 1.71
C ASN A 107 23.23 -18.80 1.54
N GLN A 108 23.93 -19.77 0.96
CA GLN A 108 23.34 -21.08 0.66
C GLN A 108 23.03 -21.89 1.93
N ASP A 109 23.82 -21.68 3.00
CA ASP A 109 23.72 -22.41 4.26
C ASP A 109 22.65 -21.85 5.20
N ASP A 110 22.46 -20.52 5.19
CA ASP A 110 21.47 -19.83 6.03
C ASP A 110 20.47 -19.02 5.20
N LYS A 111 19.29 -19.61 5.00
CA LYS A 111 18.19 -18.99 4.27
C LYS A 111 17.42 -17.97 5.10
N TYR A 112 17.56 -18.00 6.43
CA TYR A 112 16.84 -17.09 7.32
C TYR A 112 17.46 -15.69 7.32
N ALA A 113 18.76 -15.58 7.01
CA ALA A 113 19.42 -14.30 6.73
C ALA A 113 18.74 -13.51 5.60
N CYS A 114 17.98 -14.16 4.72
CA CYS A 114 17.32 -13.54 3.57
C CYS A 114 15.85 -13.16 3.80
N GLN A 115 15.31 -13.28 5.02
CA GLN A 115 13.87 -13.04 5.28
C GLN A 115 13.41 -11.64 4.85
N GLU A 116 14.21 -10.60 5.11
CA GLU A 116 13.85 -9.22 4.77
C GLU A 116 13.64 -9.04 3.26
N PHE A 117 14.45 -9.70 2.42
CA PHE A 117 14.28 -9.67 0.96
C PHE A 117 13.02 -10.41 0.52
N PHE A 118 12.67 -11.52 1.17
CA PHE A 118 11.42 -12.22 0.88
C PHE A 118 10.20 -11.42 1.31
N ASP A 119 10.27 -10.74 2.46
CA ASP A 119 9.20 -9.88 2.93
C ASP A 119 9.01 -8.68 2.00
N ALA A 120 10.10 -8.11 1.48
CA ALA A 120 10.04 -7.05 0.47
C ALA A 120 9.30 -7.51 -0.79
N TYR A 121 9.63 -8.70 -1.30
CA TYR A 121 8.94 -9.29 -2.45
C TYR A 121 7.46 -9.62 -2.17
N ARG A 122 7.14 -10.17 -0.99
CA ARG A 122 5.76 -10.48 -0.58
C ARG A 122 4.93 -9.21 -0.52
N GLU A 123 5.47 -8.15 0.07
CA GLU A 123 4.76 -6.88 0.24
C GLU A 123 4.55 -6.17 -1.10
N CYS A 124 5.57 -6.15 -1.97
CA CYS A 124 5.43 -5.63 -3.33
C CYS A 124 4.28 -6.33 -4.10
N ARG A 125 4.23 -7.66 -4.02
CA ARG A 125 3.16 -8.44 -4.67
C ARG A 125 1.78 -8.13 -4.08
N LYS A 126 1.68 -8.03 -2.75
CA LYS A 126 0.42 -7.65 -2.10
C LYS A 126 -0.04 -6.29 -2.60
N ASP A 127 0.85 -5.32 -2.74
CA ASP A 127 0.55 -3.98 -3.21
C ASP A 127 0.05 -3.93 -4.64
N PHE A 128 0.71 -4.68 -5.54
CA PHE A 128 0.26 -4.82 -6.92
C PHE A 128 -1.17 -5.36 -7.00
N PHE A 129 -1.44 -6.48 -6.33
CA PHE A 129 -2.76 -7.11 -6.36
C PHE A 129 -3.81 -6.30 -5.59
N ARG A 130 -3.43 -5.57 -4.54
CA ARG A 130 -4.30 -4.63 -3.84
C ARG A 130 -4.74 -3.52 -4.77
N LYS A 131 -3.80 -2.90 -5.50
CA LYS A 131 -4.11 -1.87 -6.50
C LYS A 131 -5.01 -2.41 -7.62
N LYS A 132 -4.70 -3.59 -8.16
CA LYS A 132 -5.54 -4.24 -9.18
C LYS A 132 -6.97 -4.49 -8.68
N ARG A 133 -7.13 -5.04 -7.47
CA ARG A 133 -8.47 -5.28 -6.88
C ARG A 133 -9.22 -3.99 -6.64
N GLN A 134 -8.54 -2.94 -6.16
CA GLN A 134 -9.12 -1.62 -5.98
C GLN A 134 -9.59 -1.04 -7.32
N ASP A 135 -8.73 -1.03 -8.32
CA ASP A 135 -9.07 -0.56 -9.67
C ASP A 135 -10.25 -1.32 -10.28
N ASN A 136 -10.32 -2.63 -10.07
CA ASN A 136 -11.46 -3.43 -10.51
C ASN A 136 -12.76 -3.05 -9.79
N ARG A 137 -12.71 -2.72 -8.49
CA ARG A 137 -13.87 -2.24 -7.72
C ARG A 137 -14.29 -0.84 -8.17
N ASP A 138 -13.32 0.00 -8.50
CA ASP A 138 -13.53 1.38 -8.95
C ASP A 138 -13.91 1.47 -10.44
N GLY A 139 -13.98 0.34 -11.15
CA GLY A 139 -14.31 0.28 -12.58
C GLY A 139 -13.20 0.81 -13.50
N ALA A 140 -11.96 0.90 -13.02
CA ALA A 140 -10.83 1.38 -13.79
C ALA A 140 -10.41 0.36 -14.85
N LYS A 141 -10.48 0.78 -16.12
CA LYS A 141 -10.12 -0.03 -17.30
C LYS A 141 -8.62 -0.28 -17.39
N GLY A 142 -8.21 -1.36 -18.05
CA GLY A 142 -6.81 -1.59 -18.47
C GLY A 142 -6.04 -2.66 -17.69
N TRP A 143 -6.70 -3.56 -16.98
CA TRP A 143 -6.08 -4.71 -16.30
C TRP A 143 -6.14 -6.03 -17.11
N GLY A 144 -6.48 -5.93 -18.40
CA GLY A 144 -6.90 -7.05 -19.24
C GLY A 144 -8.42 -7.06 -19.44
N TRP A 145 -8.90 -7.97 -20.30
CA TRP A 145 -10.32 -8.29 -20.43
C TRP A 145 -10.86 -8.98 -19.17
#